data_AF-A0A3M1QC59-F1
#
_entry.id   AF-A0A3M1QC59-F1
#
_cell.length_a   1.000
_cell.length_b   1.000
_cell.length_c   1.000
_cell.angle_alpha   90.00
_cell.angle_beta   90.00
_cell.angle_gamma   90.00
#
_symmetry.space_group_name_H-M   'P 1'
#
loop_
_entity.id
_entity.type
_entity.pdbx_description
1 polymer ?
#
loop_
_entity_poly.entity_id
_entity_poly.type
_entity_poly.pdbx_seq_one_letter_code
_entity_poly.pdbx_strand_id
1 'polypeptide(L)' 'MARLTRIYTRTGDDGATSLGSGRRVPKSSQRIEAYGTVDELNAALGEV' A
#
# COMPACT_ATOMS: atom_id res chain seq x y z
N MET A 1 3.68 13.16 5.15
CA MET A 1 3.38 13.35 3.71
C MET A 1 4.27 12.41 2.91
N ALA A 2 3.72 11.60 2.01
CA ALA A 2 4.51 10.70 1.18
C ALA A 2 5.27 11.53 0.13
N ARG A 3 6.57 11.24 -0.08
CA ARG A 3 7.38 11.85 -1.12
C ARG A 3 7.49 10.89 -2.30
N LEU A 4 6.88 11.24 -3.44
CA LEU A 4 6.88 10.42 -4.65
C LEU A 4 7.99 10.90 -5.59
N THR A 5 9.16 10.25 -5.54
CA THR A 5 10.32 10.58 -6.41
C THR A 5 10.70 9.42 -7.33
N ARG A 6 10.56 8.18 -6.85
CA ARG A 6 10.59 6.96 -7.66
C ARG A 6 9.46 6.08 -7.17
N ILE A 7 8.62 5.64 -8.10
CA ILE A 7 7.44 4.84 -7.77
C ILE A 7 7.86 3.42 -7.37
N TYR A 8 8.82 2.83 -8.08
CA TYR A 8 9.37 1.52 -7.70
C TYR A 8 10.60 1.68 -6.78
N THR A 9 10.58 0.98 -5.65
CA THR A 9 11.67 0.95 -4.67
C THR A 9 12.29 -0.43 -4.51
N ARG A 10 11.60 -1.50 -4.94
CA ARG A 10 11.96 -2.93 -4.75
C ARG A 10 12.00 -3.41 -3.30
N THR A 11 11.63 -2.57 -2.33
CA THR A 11 11.66 -2.89 -0.89
C THR A 11 10.60 -3.90 -0.45
N GLY A 12 9.71 -4.32 -1.36
CA GLY A 12 8.66 -5.30 -1.08
C GLY A 12 8.73 -6.53 -1.97
N ASP A 13 9.86 -6.76 -2.65
CA ASP A 13 10.08 -7.93 -3.51
C ASP A 13 10.13 -9.24 -2.70
N ASP A 14 10.40 -9.14 -1.39
CA ASP A 14 10.32 -10.24 -0.42
C ASP A 14 8.88 -10.53 0.07
N GLY A 15 7.87 -9.85 -0.47
CA GLY A 15 6.47 -10.04 -0.10
C GLY A 15 6.01 -9.26 1.14
N ALA A 16 6.84 -8.35 1.69
CA ALA A 16 6.47 -7.49 2.81
C ALA A 16 6.42 -6.00 2.43
N THR A 17 5.74 -5.19 3.25
CA THR A 17 5.59 -3.75 3.05
C THR A 17 5.62 -2.99 4.37
N SER A 18 5.92 -1.69 4.33
CA SER A 18 6.02 -0.83 5.51
C SER A 18 4.71 -0.12 5.79
N LEU A 19 4.26 -0.17 7.05
CA LEU A 19 3.19 0.68 7.56
C LEU A 19 3.69 2.12 7.71
N GLY A 20 2.75 3.08 7.89
CA GLY A 20 3.09 4.47 8.19
C GLY A 20 3.93 4.65 9.48
N SER A 21 3.91 3.66 10.37
CA SER A 21 4.76 3.61 11.57
C SER A 21 6.18 3.08 11.33
N GLY A 22 6.52 2.69 10.10
CA GLY A 22 7.79 2.03 9.76
C GLY A 22 7.83 0.52 10.01
N ARG A 23 6.86 -0.05 10.72
CA ARG A 23 6.79 -1.51 10.94
C ARG A 23 6.54 -2.24 9.61
N ARG A 24 7.29 -3.31 9.34
CA ARG A 24 7.09 -4.19 8.18
C ARG A 24 6.09 -5.30 8.49
N VAL A 25 5.19 -5.57 7.55
CA VAL A 25 4.20 -6.66 7.63
C VAL A 25 4.13 -7.40 6.29
N PRO A 26 3.68 -8.66 6.25
CA PRO A 26 3.38 -9.35 5.01
C PRO A 26 2.33 -8.58 4.19
N LYS A 27 2.48 -8.58 2.86
CA LYS A 27 1.48 -8.00 1.94
C LYS A 27 0.09 -8.64 2.11
N SER A 28 0.03 -9.89 2.55
CA SER A 28 -1.21 -10.62 2.85
C SER A 28 -1.83 -10.32 4.22
N SER A 29 -1.26 -9.39 5.01
CA SER A 29 -1.82 -9.07 6.32
C SER A 29 -3.16 -8.34 6.19
N GLN A 30 -4.10 -8.63 7.10
CA GLN A 30 -5.46 -8.04 7.11
C GLN A 30 -5.47 -6.51 7.04
N ARG A 31 -4.46 -5.85 7.61
CA ARG A 31 -4.35 -4.39 7.58
C ARG A 31 -4.02 -3.85 6.18
N ILE A 32 -3.19 -4.56 5.42
CA ILE A 32 -2.86 -4.17 4.04
C ILE A 32 -4.08 -4.38 3.16
N GLU A 33 -4.76 -5.52 3.31
CA GLU A 33 -6.02 -5.80 2.61
C GLU A 33 -7.06 -4.70 2.85
N ALA A 34 -7.30 -4.34 4.11
CA ALA A 34 -8.32 -3.35 4.47
C ALA A 34 -8.14 -1.99 3.76
N TYR A 35 -6.91 -1.47 3.69
CA TYR A 35 -6.67 -0.19 2.99
C TYR A 35 -6.48 -0.38 1.47
N GLY A 36 -6.11 -1.58 1.00
CA GLY A 36 -6.14 -1.93 -0.42
C GLY A 36 -7.56 -1.90 -0.98
N THR A 37 -8.53 -2.50 -0.28
CA THR A 37 -9.95 -2.45 -0.67
C THR A 37 -10.49 -1.01 -0.68
N VAL A 38 -10.06 -0.18 0.26
CA VAL A 38 -10.43 1.25 0.28
C VAL A 38 -9.81 2.00 -0.91
N ASP A 39 -8.57 1.69 -1.28
CA ASP A 39 -7.91 2.27 -2.45
C ASP A 39 -8.63 1.87 -3.76
N GLU A 40 -9.04 0.61 -3.88
CA GLU A 40 -9.87 0.13 -5.01
C GLU A 40 -11.21 0.85 -5.09
N LEU A 41 -11.92 0.99 -3.96
CA LEU A 41 -13.16 1.76 -3.90
C LEU A 41 -12.94 3.22 -4.33
N ASN A 42 -11.87 3.85 -3.84
CA ASN A 42 -11.57 5.24 -4.16
C ASN A 42 -11.27 5.42 -5.66
N ALA A 43 -10.57 4.46 -6.28
CA ALA A 43 -10.37 4.45 -7.73
C ALA A 43 -11.70 4.32 -8.47
N ALA A 44 -12.58 3.39 -8.06
CA ALA A 44 -13.89 3.20 -8.67
C ALA A 44 -14.80 4.44 -8.53
N LEU A 45 -14.73 5.17 -7.42
CA LEU A 45 -15.45 6.43 -7.25
C LEU A 45 -14.94 7.54 -8.18
N GLY A 46 -13.66 7.53 -8.55
CA GLY A 46 -13.05 8.51 -9.43
C GLY A 46 -13.35 8.32 -10.92
N GLU A 47 -13.92 7.18 -11.31
CA GLU A 47 -14.39 6.91 -12.69
C GLU A 47 -15.72 7.61 -13.02
N VAL A 48 -16.36 8.26 -12.03
CA VAL A 48 -17.65 8.99 -12.14
C VAL A 48 -17.40 10.49 -12.14
#